data_AF-A0A0V8HTT4-F1
#
_entry.id   AF-A0A0V8HTT4-F1
#
_cell.length_a   1.000
_cell.length_b   1.000
_cell.length_c   1.000
_cell.angle_alpha   90.00
_cell.angle_beta   90.00
_cell.angle_gamma   90.00
#
_symmetry.space_group_name_H-M   'P 1'
#
loop_
_entity.id
_entity.type
_entity.pdbx_description
1 polymer ?
#
loop_
_entity_poly.entity_id
_entity_poly.type
_entity_poly.pdbx_seq_one_letter_code
_entity_poly.pdbx_strand_id
1 'polypeptide(L)'
;MMAERSPFSLSLLPSLRHKLRPNTQWQLFLISHSPELRPALRVGLGLGIPGTALLLTERSDLLAYAVFGSVVGMYGRDPRRLQRLKDQLLGAALMLCAGICGIAVAPLGLHGWTLLAGGIFWAVLSSVVADHHGLKPGGAFFPLFAFGALGTLPVGETLAIDGLIAFVATALFSILLGQMARFGPAAEHGIKTLPIPWPNIGRRAATYLVVILVAGSIGIFLHAEHLQWTMAGAAVPLAAGNARGRIKRGAHRIAGTLAGIAVLLGLQLLEPSELVIGCCIILLMFPTEAYMVRNYGLALSFFTPLIILMLQLANPVIGIQMVWDCAMGNLLGVIVGIIVAAIIERRPRLQYSSGVVG
;
A
#
# COMPACT_ATOMS: atom_id res chain seq x y z
N MET A 1 -50.89 29.09 54.18
CA MET A 1 -51.66 29.91 53.22
C MET A 1 -51.23 29.49 51.82
N MET A 2 -52.02 28.66 51.14
CA MET A 2 -53.03 29.10 50.13
C MET A 2 -52.33 29.84 48.97
N ALA A 3 -52.04 29.20 47.83
CA ALA A 3 -52.92 28.72 46.75
C ALA A 3 -53.24 29.80 45.69
N GLU A 4 -53.26 29.33 44.43
CA GLU A 4 -53.82 29.93 43.19
C GLU A 4 -52.87 30.79 42.32
N ARG A 5 -52.81 30.67 40.98
CA ARG A 5 -53.44 29.82 39.94
C ARG A 5 -52.65 30.01 38.62
N SER A 6 -52.51 28.95 37.82
CA SER A 6 -52.11 28.94 36.40
C SER A 6 -53.18 29.60 35.49
N PRO A 7 -52.98 30.00 34.20
CA PRO A 7 -52.54 29.11 33.10
C PRO A 7 -51.75 29.79 31.94
N PHE A 8 -51.05 28.99 31.12
CA PHE A 8 -51.03 29.04 29.64
C PHE A 8 -49.82 28.25 29.13
N SER A 9 -50.13 27.11 28.52
CA SER A 9 -49.22 26.24 27.79
C SER A 9 -48.91 26.84 26.42
N LEU A 10 -47.62 26.99 26.08
CA LEU A 10 -47.12 26.96 24.69
C LEU A 10 -45.58 27.06 24.69
N SER A 11 -44.89 25.94 24.89
CA SER A 11 -43.52 25.76 24.38
C SER A 11 -43.15 24.29 24.27
N LEU A 12 -43.97 23.53 23.54
CA LEU A 12 -43.65 22.18 23.07
C LEU A 12 -42.95 22.32 21.70
N LEU A 13 -41.65 22.59 21.69
CA LEU A 13 -40.80 22.34 20.51
C LEU A 13 -39.36 22.00 20.94
N PRO A 14 -39.07 20.72 21.25
CA PRO A 14 -37.72 20.21 21.17
C PRO A 14 -37.35 19.94 19.70
N SER A 15 -36.08 20.18 19.35
CA SER A 15 -35.39 19.53 18.23
C SER A 15 -35.82 19.84 16.78
N LEU A 16 -35.43 21.01 16.28
CA LEU A 16 -35.20 21.22 14.83
C LEU A 16 -33.80 21.78 14.56
N ARG A 17 -32.78 21.11 15.12
CA ARG A 17 -31.35 21.35 14.80
C ARG A 17 -30.60 20.10 14.35
N HIS A 18 -31.31 19.07 13.88
CA HIS A 18 -30.67 17.92 13.25
C HIS A 18 -31.02 17.85 11.77
N LYS A 19 -29.96 17.66 10.97
CA LYS A 19 -29.93 17.36 9.52
C LYS A 19 -29.98 18.54 8.56
N LEU A 20 -28.96 19.39 8.64
CA LEU A 20 -28.22 19.72 7.42
C LEU A 20 -26.83 19.08 7.58
N ARG A 21 -26.72 17.81 7.18
CA ARG A 21 -25.41 17.20 6.93
C ARG A 21 -24.87 17.88 5.68
N PRO A 22 -23.76 18.64 5.75
CA PRO A 22 -23.09 19.05 4.53
C PRO A 22 -22.68 17.79 3.78
N ASN A 23 -23.00 17.74 2.50
CA ASN A 23 -22.71 16.66 1.55
C ASN A 23 -21.41 15.89 1.89
N THR A 24 -21.55 14.63 2.28
CA THR A 24 -20.45 13.68 2.56
C THR A 24 -19.50 13.51 1.37
N GLN A 25 -19.90 13.92 0.16
CA GLN A 25 -19.10 13.83 -1.06
C GLN A 25 -17.95 14.86 -1.10
N TRP A 26 -18.08 16.04 -0.48
CA TRP A 26 -17.02 17.07 -0.53
C TRP A 26 -15.86 16.81 0.45
N GLN A 27 -16.10 16.04 1.50
CA GLN A 27 -15.05 15.63 2.44
C GLN A 27 -14.02 14.68 1.79
N LEU A 28 -14.38 14.04 0.67
CA LEU A 28 -13.46 13.20 -0.09
C LEU A 28 -12.34 14.00 -0.76
N PHE A 29 -12.51 15.29 -1.03
CA PHE A 29 -11.51 16.11 -1.74
C PHE A 29 -10.73 17.08 -0.83
N LEU A 30 -11.12 17.24 0.43
CA LEU A 30 -10.45 18.16 1.36
C LEU A 30 -9.17 17.54 1.95
N ILE A 31 -8.05 17.82 1.31
CA ILE A 31 -6.70 17.36 1.70
C ILE A 31 -6.02 18.32 2.71
N SER A 32 -6.46 19.57 2.79
CA SER A 32 -5.69 20.69 3.37
C SER A 32 -5.38 20.60 4.87
N HIS A 33 -5.98 19.68 5.63
CA HIS A 33 -5.79 19.58 7.09
C HIS A 33 -5.51 18.15 7.61
N SER A 34 -4.98 17.25 6.76
CA SER A 34 -4.75 15.83 7.10
C SER A 34 -3.36 15.55 7.67
N PRO A 35 -3.20 14.65 8.66
CA PRO A 35 -1.90 14.06 8.99
C PRO A 35 -1.31 13.26 7.79
N GLU A 36 -2.15 12.80 6.87
CA GLU A 36 -1.77 12.04 5.67
C GLU A 36 -1.14 12.88 4.55
N LEU A 37 -1.23 14.21 4.62
CA LEU A 37 -0.62 15.08 3.60
C LEU A 37 0.92 15.02 3.69
N ARG A 38 1.48 14.78 4.88
CA ARG A 38 2.94 14.78 5.08
C ARG A 38 3.61 13.58 4.40
N PRO A 39 3.14 12.33 4.60
CA PRO A 39 3.62 11.20 3.79
C PRO A 39 3.39 11.42 2.30
N ALA A 40 2.21 11.91 1.88
CA ALA A 40 1.89 12.11 0.48
C ALA A 40 2.82 13.11 -0.23
N LEU A 41 3.10 14.26 0.39
CA LEU A 41 4.05 15.24 -0.17
C LEU A 41 5.46 14.66 -0.26
N ARG A 42 5.91 13.88 0.75
CA ARG A 42 7.25 13.27 0.73
C ARG A 42 7.39 12.26 -0.40
N VAL A 43 6.38 11.41 -0.57
CA VAL A 43 6.38 10.39 -1.63
C VAL A 43 6.22 11.05 -3.01
N GLY A 44 5.31 12.02 -3.13
CA GLY A 44 5.07 12.76 -4.37
C GLY A 44 6.28 13.60 -4.83
N LEU A 45 6.90 14.37 -3.93
CA LEU A 45 8.14 15.10 -4.25
C LEU A 45 9.35 14.18 -4.36
N GLY A 46 9.37 13.11 -3.57
CA GLY A 46 10.39 12.07 -3.60
C GLY A 46 10.46 11.35 -4.94
N LEU A 47 9.32 11.16 -5.61
CA LEU A 47 9.28 10.73 -7.00
C LEU A 47 9.42 11.89 -7.98
N GLY A 48 8.78 13.03 -7.72
CA GLY A 48 8.68 14.14 -8.67
C GLY A 48 10.05 14.67 -9.09
N ILE A 49 10.97 14.90 -8.16
CA ILE A 49 12.28 15.47 -8.49
C ILE A 49 13.17 14.44 -9.23
N PRO A 50 13.44 13.24 -8.69
CA PRO A 50 14.24 12.24 -9.40
C PRO A 50 13.56 11.75 -10.69
N GLY A 51 12.24 11.59 -10.68
CA GLY A 51 11.46 11.17 -11.85
C GLY A 51 11.49 12.21 -12.97
N THR A 52 11.34 13.51 -12.66
CA THR A 52 11.52 14.56 -13.67
C THR A 52 12.95 14.59 -14.20
N ALA A 53 13.96 14.39 -13.34
CA ALA A 53 15.35 14.28 -13.80
C ALA A 53 15.53 13.12 -14.79
N LEU A 54 14.95 11.95 -14.50
CA LEU A 54 14.96 10.80 -15.42
C LEU A 54 14.27 11.12 -16.75
N LEU A 55 13.13 11.81 -16.73
CA LEU A 55 12.44 12.24 -17.95
C LEU A 55 13.25 13.23 -18.78
N LEU A 56 13.95 14.17 -18.14
CA LEU A 56 14.82 15.13 -18.83
C LEU A 56 16.05 14.46 -19.44
N THR A 57 16.48 13.32 -18.90
CA THR A 57 17.57 12.50 -19.45
C THR A 57 17.10 11.43 -20.44
N GLU A 58 15.82 11.43 -20.82
CA GLU A 58 15.22 10.41 -21.71
C GLU A 58 15.38 8.97 -21.17
N ARG A 59 15.43 8.83 -19.84
CA ARG A 59 15.53 7.55 -19.10
C ARG A 59 14.21 7.17 -18.44
N SER A 60 13.14 7.19 -19.22
CA SER A 60 11.78 6.81 -18.81
C SER A 60 11.70 5.34 -18.37
N ASP A 61 12.58 4.48 -18.90
CA ASP A 61 12.80 3.08 -18.52
C ASP A 61 13.09 2.90 -17.03
N LEU A 62 13.76 3.89 -16.41
CA LEU A 62 14.16 3.82 -15.01
C LEU A 62 13.07 4.26 -14.03
N LEU A 63 11.92 4.76 -14.50
CA LEU A 63 10.87 5.29 -13.63
C LEU A 63 10.30 4.24 -12.67
N ALA A 64 10.21 2.97 -13.07
CA ALA A 64 9.74 1.90 -12.19
C ALA A 64 10.61 1.79 -10.92
N TYR A 65 11.94 1.88 -11.08
CA TYR A 65 12.90 1.88 -9.98
C TYR A 65 12.73 3.12 -9.10
N ALA A 66 12.59 4.31 -9.69
CA ALA A 66 12.36 5.53 -8.94
C ALA A 66 11.04 5.49 -8.15
N VAL A 67 9.94 5.01 -8.74
CA VAL A 67 8.65 4.85 -8.06
C VAL A 67 8.83 4.00 -6.80
N PHE A 68 9.42 2.80 -6.91
CA PHE A 68 9.66 1.96 -5.73
C PHE A 68 10.60 2.61 -4.71
N GLY A 69 11.58 3.41 -5.15
CA GLY A 69 12.45 4.16 -4.24
C GLY A 69 11.69 5.24 -3.47
N SER A 70 10.78 5.95 -4.13
CA SER A 70 9.97 7.01 -3.53
C SER A 70 8.98 6.52 -2.46
N VAL A 71 8.53 5.27 -2.57
CA VAL A 71 7.66 4.59 -1.58
C VAL A 71 8.30 4.64 -0.19
N VAL A 72 9.63 4.67 -0.06
CA VAL A 72 10.32 4.83 1.24
C VAL A 72 9.85 6.08 2.00
N GLY A 73 9.45 7.14 1.29
CA GLY A 73 8.91 8.38 1.86
C GLY A 73 7.61 8.21 2.65
N MET A 74 6.90 7.09 2.50
CA MET A 74 5.64 6.82 3.21
C MET A 74 5.85 6.48 4.69
N TYR A 75 7.04 5.97 5.03
CA TYR A 75 7.38 5.57 6.39
C TYR A 75 7.68 6.78 7.29
N GLY A 76 7.72 6.54 8.60
CA GLY A 76 7.89 7.57 9.62
C GLY A 76 6.77 8.61 9.58
N ARG A 77 5.59 8.18 10.05
CA ARG A 77 4.42 9.05 10.24
C ARG A 77 4.43 9.79 11.60
N ASP A 78 5.35 9.43 12.51
CA ASP A 78 5.46 10.06 13.84
C ASP A 78 5.92 11.53 13.73
N PRO A 79 5.32 12.46 14.52
CA PRO A 79 5.76 13.85 14.54
C PRO A 79 7.18 14.04 15.09
N ARG A 80 7.65 13.17 16.00
CA ARG A 80 8.97 13.27 16.64
C ARG A 80 10.06 12.86 15.66
N ARG A 81 11.04 13.75 15.45
CA ARG A 81 12.08 13.58 14.42
C ARG A 81 12.88 12.28 14.56
N LEU A 82 13.28 11.91 15.78
CA LEU A 82 14.07 10.69 16.02
C LEU A 82 13.26 9.41 15.75
N GLN A 83 12.02 9.35 16.26
CA GLN A 83 11.14 8.21 15.98
C GLN A 83 10.80 8.12 14.50
N ARG A 84 10.54 9.26 13.85
CA ARG A 84 10.33 9.35 12.41
C ARG A 84 11.52 8.82 11.62
N LEU A 85 12.73 9.24 11.97
CA LEU A 85 13.96 8.77 11.31
C LEU A 85 14.11 7.25 11.50
N LYS A 86 13.93 6.73 12.72
CA LYS A 86 13.98 5.30 13.00
C LYS A 86 12.99 4.52 12.13
N ASP A 87 11.73 4.93 12.11
CA ASP A 87 10.68 4.25 11.33
C ASP A 87 10.93 4.36 9.83
N GLN A 88 11.45 5.50 9.35
CA GLN A 88 11.86 5.68 7.95
C GLN A 88 13.03 4.76 7.59
N LEU A 89 14.06 4.67 8.44
CA LEU A 89 15.22 3.81 8.18
C LEU A 89 14.84 2.33 8.19
N LEU A 90 13.97 1.90 9.11
CA LEU A 90 13.47 0.52 9.14
C LEU A 90 12.63 0.19 7.90
N GLY A 91 11.72 1.09 7.51
CA GLY A 91 10.94 0.93 6.28
C GLY A 91 11.81 0.96 5.02
N ALA A 92 12.81 1.86 4.99
CA ALA A 92 13.80 1.94 3.92
C ALA A 92 14.61 0.66 3.82
N ALA A 93 15.10 0.11 4.93
CA ALA A 93 15.86 -1.13 4.93
C ALA A 93 15.04 -2.30 4.36
N LEU A 94 13.79 -2.47 4.81
CA LEU A 94 12.89 -3.49 4.25
C LEU A 94 12.67 -3.31 2.75
N MET A 95 12.37 -2.09 2.32
CA MET A 95 12.07 -1.79 0.93
C MET A 95 13.30 -1.92 0.03
N LEU A 96 14.44 -1.37 0.46
CA LEU A 96 15.70 -1.42 -0.26
C LEU A 96 16.20 -2.85 -0.36
N CYS A 97 16.22 -3.62 0.72
CA CYS A 97 16.66 -5.00 0.64
C CYS A 97 15.74 -5.83 -0.27
N ALA A 98 14.41 -5.66 -0.19
CA ALA A 98 13.48 -6.36 -1.07
C ALA A 98 13.67 -5.99 -2.54
N GLY A 99 13.76 -4.69 -2.83
CA GLY A 99 13.97 -4.18 -4.17
C GLY A 99 15.34 -4.60 -4.74
N ILE A 100 16.42 -4.41 -3.98
CA ILE A 100 17.78 -4.83 -4.39
C ILE A 100 17.84 -6.33 -4.65
N CYS A 101 17.22 -7.15 -3.80
CA CYS A 101 17.10 -8.58 -4.06
C CYS A 101 16.35 -8.86 -5.36
N GLY A 102 15.23 -8.16 -5.62
CA GLY A 102 14.51 -8.25 -6.89
C GLY A 102 15.40 -7.92 -8.08
N ILE A 103 16.04 -6.74 -8.07
CA ILE A 103 16.95 -6.29 -9.15
C ILE A 103 18.09 -7.30 -9.36
N ALA A 104 18.65 -7.84 -8.28
CA ALA A 104 19.75 -8.80 -8.34
C ALA A 104 19.36 -10.14 -8.95
N VAL A 105 18.12 -10.60 -8.73
CA VAL A 105 17.64 -11.88 -9.28
C VAL A 105 16.93 -11.74 -10.63
N ALA A 106 16.67 -10.51 -11.09
CA ALA A 106 15.98 -10.28 -12.37
C ALA A 106 16.68 -10.96 -13.57
N PRO A 107 18.03 -10.94 -13.71
CA PRO A 107 18.71 -11.65 -14.80
C PRO A 107 18.54 -13.19 -14.76
N LEU A 108 18.16 -13.75 -13.61
CA LEU A 108 17.94 -15.19 -13.44
C LEU A 108 16.59 -15.65 -14.00
N GLY A 109 15.69 -14.73 -14.37
CA GLY A 109 14.35 -15.07 -14.86
C GLY A 109 13.55 -15.88 -13.84
N LEU A 110 13.40 -15.37 -12.60
CA LEU A 110 12.64 -16.10 -11.58
C LEU A 110 11.15 -16.14 -11.94
N HIS A 111 10.61 -17.34 -12.07
CA HIS A 111 9.19 -17.58 -12.34
C HIS A 111 8.62 -18.68 -11.44
N GLY A 112 7.30 -18.72 -11.32
CA GLY A 112 6.58 -19.78 -10.62
C GLY A 112 7.01 -19.94 -9.15
N TRP A 113 7.51 -21.13 -8.80
CA TRP A 113 7.81 -21.51 -7.41
C TRP A 113 8.95 -20.71 -6.78
N THR A 114 9.97 -20.30 -7.54
CA THR A 114 11.11 -19.54 -7.00
C THR A 114 10.70 -18.10 -6.69
N LEU A 115 9.92 -17.47 -7.57
CA LEU A 115 9.31 -16.17 -7.34
C LEU A 115 8.35 -16.20 -6.14
N LEU A 116 7.56 -17.26 -6.02
CA LEU A 116 6.67 -17.48 -4.87
C LEU A 116 7.45 -17.59 -3.55
N ALA A 117 8.53 -18.37 -3.53
CA ALA A 117 9.35 -18.54 -2.33
C ALA A 117 9.96 -17.20 -1.87
N GLY A 118 10.51 -16.41 -2.80
CA GLY A 118 11.02 -15.07 -2.50
C GLY A 118 9.92 -14.11 -2.04
N GLY A 119 8.75 -14.15 -2.66
CA GLY A 119 7.58 -13.37 -2.25
C GLY A 119 7.14 -13.71 -0.82
N ILE A 120 7.01 -15.00 -0.48
CA ILE A 120 6.68 -15.46 0.87
C ILE A 120 7.71 -14.99 1.88
N PHE A 121 9.00 -15.13 1.58
CA PHE A 121 10.08 -14.66 2.45
C PHE A 121 9.91 -13.17 2.78
N TRP A 122 9.77 -12.32 1.76
CA TRP A 122 9.62 -10.88 1.96
C TRP A 122 8.32 -10.51 2.66
N ALA A 123 7.21 -11.23 2.43
CA ALA A 123 5.97 -10.99 3.15
C ALA A 123 6.05 -11.34 4.63
N VAL A 124 6.62 -12.50 4.96
CA VAL A 124 6.78 -12.96 6.33
C VAL A 124 7.72 -12.02 7.09
N LEU A 125 8.89 -11.74 6.52
CA LEU A 125 9.89 -10.86 7.12
C LEU A 125 9.32 -9.45 7.38
N SER A 126 8.71 -8.84 6.37
CA SER A 126 8.13 -7.50 6.51
C SER A 126 6.95 -7.47 7.47
N SER A 127 6.11 -8.51 7.53
CA SER A 127 5.04 -8.60 8.53
C SER A 127 5.60 -8.67 9.95
N VAL A 128 6.63 -9.49 10.20
CA VAL A 128 7.24 -9.62 11.53
C VAL A 128 7.87 -8.29 11.96
N VAL A 129 8.68 -7.67 11.10
CA VAL A 129 9.38 -6.41 11.39
C VAL A 129 8.37 -5.27 11.59
N ALA A 130 7.36 -5.18 10.72
CA ALA A 130 6.33 -4.14 10.84
C ALA A 130 5.49 -4.28 12.10
N ASP A 131 5.11 -5.50 12.49
CA ASP A 131 4.29 -5.73 13.69
C ASP A 131 5.12 -5.60 14.98
N HIS A 132 6.39 -6.00 14.96
CA HIS A 132 7.30 -5.86 16.09
C HIS A 132 7.62 -4.39 16.40
N HIS A 133 7.91 -3.59 15.37
CA HIS A 133 8.27 -2.18 15.54
C HIS A 133 7.07 -1.22 15.40
N GLY A 134 5.87 -1.71 15.09
CA GLY A 134 4.68 -0.88 14.90
C GLY A 134 4.78 0.05 13.68
N LEU A 135 5.49 -0.38 12.63
CA LEU A 135 5.73 0.44 11.44
C LEU A 135 4.41 0.78 10.73
N LYS A 136 4.33 2.02 10.25
CA LYS A 136 3.22 2.51 9.43
C LYS A 136 3.76 3.06 8.09
N PRO A 137 3.31 2.55 6.94
CA PRO A 137 2.25 1.55 6.79
C PRO A 137 2.75 0.15 7.19
N GLY A 138 1.86 -0.62 7.81
CA GLY A 138 2.15 -1.99 8.25
C GLY A 138 1.78 -3.04 7.20
N GLY A 139 2.17 -4.28 7.46
CA GLY A 139 1.88 -5.43 6.61
C GLY A 139 2.93 -5.70 5.54
N ALA A 140 2.63 -6.68 4.69
CA ALA A 140 3.60 -7.32 3.80
C ALA A 140 3.69 -6.74 2.37
N PHE A 141 2.74 -5.88 1.98
CA PHE A 141 2.46 -5.58 0.58
C PHE A 141 3.64 -4.96 -0.17
N PHE A 142 4.20 -3.86 0.35
CA PHE A 142 5.19 -3.07 -0.41
C PHE A 142 6.51 -3.82 -0.64
N PRO A 143 7.16 -4.42 0.38
CA PRO A 143 8.40 -5.18 0.13
C PRO A 143 8.18 -6.41 -0.76
N LEU A 144 7.10 -7.18 -0.54
CA LEU A 144 6.76 -8.31 -1.41
C LEU A 144 6.58 -7.87 -2.86
N PHE A 145 5.84 -6.77 -3.07
CA PHE A 145 5.51 -6.30 -4.41
C PHE A 145 6.74 -5.67 -5.09
N ALA A 146 7.60 -4.99 -4.34
CA ALA A 146 8.87 -4.46 -4.86
C ALA A 146 9.81 -5.57 -5.32
N PHE A 147 9.99 -6.61 -4.51
CA PHE A 147 10.77 -7.80 -4.89
C PHE A 147 10.20 -8.44 -6.16
N GLY A 148 8.90 -8.71 -6.18
CA GLY A 148 8.26 -9.38 -7.31
C GLY A 148 8.28 -8.55 -8.59
N ALA A 149 7.92 -7.27 -8.52
CA ALA A 149 7.85 -6.41 -9.70
C ALA A 149 9.23 -6.10 -10.28
N LEU A 150 10.22 -5.73 -9.45
CA LEU A 150 11.58 -5.44 -9.93
C LEU A 150 12.32 -6.71 -10.35
N GLY A 151 12.02 -7.86 -9.73
CA GLY A 151 12.61 -9.15 -10.09
C GLY A 151 12.07 -9.78 -11.36
N THR A 152 10.97 -9.26 -11.92
CA THR A 152 10.39 -9.73 -13.19
C THR A 152 10.52 -8.70 -14.31
N LEU A 153 11.22 -7.59 -14.10
CA LEU A 153 11.49 -6.64 -15.19
C LEU A 153 12.41 -7.28 -16.24
N PRO A 154 12.19 -6.99 -17.53
CA PRO A 154 13.08 -7.47 -18.58
C PRO A 154 14.43 -6.76 -18.44
N VAL A 155 15.43 -7.50 -18.01
CA VAL A 155 16.82 -7.02 -17.97
C VAL A 155 17.68 -7.95 -18.82
N GLY A 156 18.81 -7.45 -19.30
CA GLY A 156 19.79 -8.31 -19.97
C GLY A 156 20.42 -9.32 -19.02
N GLU A 157 21.45 -10.03 -19.49
CA GLU A 157 22.20 -11.00 -18.68
C GLU A 157 22.96 -10.37 -17.51
N THR A 158 23.05 -9.04 -17.47
CA THR A 158 23.77 -8.28 -16.45
C THR A 158 22.82 -7.53 -15.52
N LEU A 159 23.31 -7.26 -14.31
CA LEU A 159 22.59 -6.49 -13.31
C LEU A 159 22.24 -5.09 -13.85
N ALA A 160 20.99 -4.66 -13.65
CA ALA A 160 20.54 -3.31 -13.99
C ALA A 160 21.13 -2.27 -13.02
N ILE A 161 22.41 -1.91 -13.21
CA ILE A 161 23.15 -0.96 -12.36
C ILE A 161 22.46 0.41 -12.36
N ASP A 162 22.01 0.90 -13.51
CA ASP A 162 21.28 2.17 -13.62
C ASP A 162 19.97 2.15 -12.81
N GLY A 163 19.23 1.03 -12.89
CA GLY A 163 18.01 0.83 -12.11
C GLY A 163 18.29 0.77 -10.61
N LEU A 164 19.38 0.12 -10.20
CA LEU A 164 19.83 0.09 -8.82
C LEU A 164 20.18 1.50 -8.31
N ILE A 165 20.92 2.29 -9.09
CA ILE A 165 21.27 3.67 -8.76
C ILE A 165 19.99 4.51 -8.64
N ALA A 166 19.08 4.46 -9.62
CA ALA A 166 17.82 5.19 -9.60
C ALA A 166 16.96 4.84 -8.37
N PHE A 167 16.86 3.54 -8.04
CA PHE A 167 16.13 3.05 -6.88
C PHE A 167 16.71 3.58 -5.56
N VAL A 168 18.02 3.40 -5.35
CA VAL A 168 18.70 3.79 -4.12
C VAL A 168 18.75 5.31 -3.97
N ALA A 169 19.08 6.05 -5.05
CA ALA A 169 19.13 7.50 -5.03
C ALA A 169 17.76 8.10 -4.68
N THR A 170 16.67 7.60 -5.27
CA THR A 170 15.31 8.08 -4.98
C THR A 170 14.89 7.75 -3.55
N ALA A 171 15.27 6.58 -3.03
CA ALA A 171 15.02 6.20 -1.63
C ALA A 171 15.75 7.12 -0.65
N LEU A 172 17.06 7.36 -0.87
CA LEU A 172 17.86 8.27 -0.05
C LEU A 172 17.32 9.70 -0.10
N PHE A 173 16.93 10.16 -1.29
CA PHE A 173 16.30 11.46 -1.47
C PHE A 173 14.98 11.58 -0.69
N SER A 174 14.15 10.53 -0.70
CA SER A 174 12.89 10.49 0.06
C SER A 174 13.11 10.51 1.57
N ILE A 175 14.18 9.87 2.07
CA ILE A 175 14.59 9.96 3.47
C ILE A 175 15.01 11.40 3.80
N LEU A 176 15.85 12.02 2.95
CA LEU A 176 16.31 13.39 3.12
C LEU A 176 15.13 14.37 3.18
N LEU A 177 14.18 14.27 2.24
CA LEU A 177 12.94 15.07 2.26
C LEU A 177 12.17 14.90 3.56
N GLY A 178 12.08 13.67 4.10
CA GLY A 178 11.42 13.41 5.38
C GLY A 178 12.12 14.04 6.60
N GLN A 179 13.42 14.28 6.51
CA GLN A 179 14.19 14.96 7.55
C GLN A 179 14.20 16.49 7.41
N MET A 180 14.11 17.00 6.17
CA MET A 180 14.02 18.43 5.87
C MET A 180 12.62 19.01 6.13
N ALA A 181 11.59 18.17 6.09
CA ALA A 181 10.22 18.48 6.43
C ALA A 181 10.07 19.08 7.85
N ARG A 182 10.09 20.42 7.94
CA ARG A 182 9.75 21.21 9.14
C ARG A 182 8.27 21.56 9.11
N PHE A 183 7.42 20.63 9.52
CA PHE A 183 5.98 20.90 9.61
C PHE A 183 5.58 21.00 11.09
N GLY A 184 4.76 22.00 11.39
CA GLY A 184 4.43 22.45 12.75
C GLY A 184 3.89 21.36 13.69
N PRO A 185 3.72 21.69 14.98
CA PRO A 185 3.27 20.75 16.01
C PRO A 185 1.87 20.25 15.66
N ALA A 186 1.78 19.13 14.93
CA ALA A 186 0.53 18.42 14.76
C ALA A 186 0.14 17.91 16.15
N ALA A 187 -1.05 18.31 16.60
CA ALA A 187 -1.62 18.00 17.89
C ALA A 187 -1.27 16.57 18.33
N GLU A 188 -0.77 16.45 19.56
CA GLU A 188 -0.28 15.25 20.23
C GLU A 188 -1.34 14.17 20.47
N HIS A 189 -2.06 13.75 19.43
CA HIS A 189 -2.88 12.54 19.52
C HIS A 189 -2.00 11.32 19.23
N GLY A 190 -0.97 11.17 20.07
CA GLY A 190 -0.17 9.96 20.15
C GLY A 190 -1.03 8.87 20.76
N ILE A 191 -1.83 8.18 19.94
CA ILE A 191 -2.39 6.89 20.32
C ILE A 191 -1.17 5.99 20.58
N LYS A 192 -0.84 5.75 21.86
CA LYS A 192 0.17 4.77 22.25
C LYS A 192 -0.23 3.45 21.62
N THR A 193 0.49 3.02 20.59
CA THR A 193 0.31 1.68 20.02
C THR A 193 0.81 0.69 21.04
N LEU A 194 -0.11 -0.08 21.62
CA LEU A 194 0.26 -1.18 22.51
C LEU A 194 1.10 -2.19 21.71
N PRO A 195 2.24 -2.66 22.25
CA PRO A 195 3.05 -3.68 21.61
C PRO A 195 2.22 -4.93 21.32
N ILE A 196 2.39 -5.51 20.13
CA ILE A 196 1.75 -6.77 19.79
C ILE A 196 2.56 -7.90 20.45
N PRO A 197 1.96 -8.79 21.25
CA PRO A 197 2.67 -9.92 21.84
C PRO A 197 3.29 -10.84 20.77
N TRP A 198 4.50 -11.36 21.01
CA TRP A 198 5.21 -12.25 20.09
C TRP A 198 4.39 -13.43 19.52
N PRO A 199 3.55 -14.13 20.32
CA PRO A 199 2.69 -15.19 19.78
C PRO A 199 1.73 -14.70 18.68
N ASN A 200 1.24 -13.46 18.80
CA ASN A 200 0.34 -12.86 17.81
C ASN A 200 1.10 -12.42 16.55
N ILE A 201 2.34 -11.93 16.69
CA ILE A 201 3.24 -11.62 15.57
C ILE A 201 3.52 -12.90 14.77
N GLY A 202 3.92 -13.97 15.46
CA GLY A 202 4.18 -15.27 14.82
C GLY A 202 2.96 -15.84 14.12
N ARG A 203 1.77 -15.77 14.75
CA ARG A 203 0.50 -16.20 14.13
C ARG A 203 0.18 -15.39 12.88
N ARG A 204 0.39 -14.07 12.89
CA ARG A 204 0.11 -13.21 11.74
C ARG A 204 1.07 -13.48 10.59
N ALA A 205 2.36 -13.64 10.89
CA ALA A 205 3.38 -14.04 9.94
C ALA A 205 3.08 -15.41 9.31
N ALA A 206 2.70 -16.41 10.12
CA ALA A 206 2.26 -17.72 9.62
C ALA A 206 1.00 -17.63 8.75
N THR A 207 0.07 -16.72 9.09
CA THR A 207 -1.12 -16.47 8.26
C THR A 207 -0.73 -15.91 6.90
N TYR A 208 0.20 -14.94 6.84
CA TYR A 208 0.75 -14.43 5.57
C TYR A 208 1.40 -15.55 4.76
N LEU A 209 2.24 -16.38 5.39
CA LEU A 209 2.89 -17.52 4.75
C LEU A 209 1.86 -18.45 4.09
N VAL A 210 0.88 -18.94 4.85
CA VAL A 210 -0.09 -19.92 4.34
C VAL A 210 -0.97 -19.30 3.26
N VAL A 211 -1.44 -18.08 3.46
CA VAL A 211 -2.31 -17.39 2.48
C VAL A 211 -1.59 -17.16 1.16
N ILE A 212 -0.35 -16.65 1.19
CA ILE A 212 0.42 -16.36 -0.02
C ILE A 212 0.84 -17.67 -0.68
N LEU A 213 1.24 -18.70 0.09
CA LEU A 213 1.57 -20.01 -0.43
C LEU A 213 0.39 -20.63 -1.19
N VAL A 214 -0.81 -20.62 -0.60
CA VAL A 214 -2.00 -21.20 -1.25
C VAL A 214 -2.39 -20.38 -2.48
N ALA A 215 -2.46 -19.05 -2.38
CA ALA A 215 -2.83 -18.19 -3.51
C ALA A 215 -1.82 -18.29 -4.65
N GLY A 216 -0.52 -18.25 -4.33
CA GLY A 216 0.56 -18.40 -5.29
C GLY A 216 0.60 -19.78 -5.94
N SER A 217 0.41 -20.86 -5.18
CA SER A 217 0.34 -22.20 -5.74
C SER A 217 -0.82 -22.33 -6.73
N ILE A 218 -2.01 -21.84 -6.38
CA ILE A 218 -3.16 -21.81 -7.30
C ILE A 218 -2.82 -20.98 -8.54
N GLY A 219 -2.18 -19.81 -8.38
CA GLY A 219 -1.72 -18.98 -9.50
C GLY A 219 -0.76 -19.72 -10.44
N ILE A 220 0.19 -20.48 -9.89
CA ILE A 220 1.12 -21.30 -10.68
C ILE A 220 0.38 -22.38 -11.47
N PHE A 221 -0.55 -23.10 -10.83
CA PHE A 221 -1.35 -24.13 -11.51
C PHE A 221 -2.30 -23.56 -12.58
N LEU A 222 -2.72 -22.31 -12.44
CA LEU A 222 -3.50 -21.59 -13.44
C LEU A 222 -2.63 -20.88 -14.49
N HIS A 223 -1.31 -21.12 -14.48
CA HIS A 223 -0.35 -20.50 -15.40
C HIS A 223 -0.39 -18.96 -15.40
N ALA A 224 -0.55 -18.36 -14.22
CA ALA A 224 -0.53 -16.90 -14.08
C ALA A 224 0.86 -16.34 -14.42
N GLU A 225 0.95 -15.53 -15.48
CA GLU A 225 2.22 -14.95 -15.97
C GLU A 225 2.85 -13.99 -14.94
N HIS A 226 2.01 -13.17 -14.30
CA HIS A 226 2.43 -12.12 -13.38
C HIS A 226 2.06 -12.45 -11.92
N LEU A 227 2.69 -13.49 -11.36
CA LEU A 227 2.38 -14.06 -10.04
C LEU A 227 2.44 -13.03 -8.89
N GLN A 228 3.23 -11.97 -9.03
CA GLN A 228 3.33 -10.87 -8.06
C GLN A 228 1.98 -10.20 -7.78
N TRP A 229 1.07 -10.12 -8.76
CA TRP A 229 -0.28 -9.57 -8.54
C TRP A 229 -1.12 -10.47 -7.65
N THR A 230 -1.03 -11.79 -7.86
CA THR A 230 -1.74 -12.79 -7.04
C THR A 230 -1.25 -12.77 -5.60
N MET A 231 0.07 -12.77 -5.41
CA MET A 231 0.67 -12.71 -4.08
C MET A 231 0.31 -11.40 -3.35
N ALA A 232 0.41 -10.27 -4.04
CA ALA A 232 0.07 -8.97 -3.49
C ALA A 232 -1.42 -8.85 -3.16
N GLY A 233 -2.31 -9.34 -4.04
CA GLY A 233 -3.75 -9.41 -3.81
C GLY A 233 -4.11 -10.24 -2.58
N ALA A 234 -3.43 -11.35 -2.35
CA ALA A 234 -3.63 -12.21 -1.18
C ALA A 234 -3.17 -11.59 0.14
N ALA A 235 -2.11 -10.78 0.10
CA ALA A 235 -1.57 -10.09 1.27
C ALA A 235 -2.45 -8.90 1.75
N VAL A 236 -3.20 -8.27 0.85
CA VAL A 236 -3.96 -7.03 1.14
C VAL A 236 -5.05 -7.21 2.20
N PRO A 237 -5.93 -8.24 2.15
CA PRO A 237 -6.95 -8.44 3.18
C PRO A 237 -6.33 -8.55 4.58
N LEU A 238 -5.20 -9.24 4.73
CA LEU A 238 -4.51 -9.50 6.00
C LEU A 238 -3.97 -8.24 6.70
N ALA A 239 -3.84 -7.14 5.96
CA ALA A 239 -3.50 -5.84 6.54
C ALA A 239 -4.65 -5.23 7.36
N ALA A 240 -5.88 -5.78 7.27
CA ALA A 240 -7.00 -5.39 8.11
C ALA A 240 -7.06 -6.23 9.40
N GLY A 241 -7.35 -5.58 10.53
CA GLY A 241 -7.30 -6.21 11.86
C GLY A 241 -8.49 -7.12 12.24
N ASN A 242 -9.55 -7.20 11.42
CA ASN A 242 -10.71 -8.04 11.72
C ASN A 242 -11.40 -8.57 10.44
N ALA A 243 -12.26 -9.58 10.58
CA ALA A 243 -12.92 -10.26 9.46
C ALA A 243 -13.73 -9.31 8.54
N ARG A 244 -14.54 -8.41 9.12
CA ARG A 244 -15.29 -7.41 8.33
C ARG A 244 -14.36 -6.45 7.59
N GLY A 245 -13.26 -6.06 8.23
CA GLY A 245 -12.21 -5.22 7.66
C GLY A 245 -11.49 -5.90 6.50
N ARG A 246 -11.23 -7.20 6.58
CA ARG A 246 -10.64 -7.99 5.49
C ARG A 246 -11.53 -7.97 4.25
N ILE A 247 -12.83 -8.23 4.43
CA ILE A 247 -13.82 -8.19 3.35
C ILE A 247 -13.88 -6.80 2.75
N LYS A 248 -14.01 -5.75 3.58
CA LYS A 248 -14.06 -4.36 3.10
C LYS A 248 -12.78 -3.98 2.34
N ARG A 249 -11.61 -4.36 2.86
CA ARG A 249 -10.32 -4.04 2.25
C ARG A 249 -10.10 -4.80 0.94
N GLY A 250 -10.55 -6.05 0.87
CA GLY A 250 -10.58 -6.84 -0.37
C GLY A 250 -11.54 -6.25 -1.41
N ALA A 251 -12.75 -5.86 -1.01
CA ALA A 251 -13.71 -5.20 -1.90
C ALA A 251 -13.16 -3.87 -2.45
N HIS A 252 -12.56 -3.05 -1.59
CA HIS A 252 -11.86 -1.83 -2.02
C HIS A 252 -10.68 -2.13 -2.95
N ARG A 253 -9.95 -3.24 -2.73
CA ARG A 253 -8.86 -3.68 -3.62
C ARG A 253 -9.38 -3.94 -5.03
N ILE A 254 -10.42 -4.75 -5.14
CA ILE A 254 -11.01 -5.13 -6.44
C ILE A 254 -11.63 -3.88 -7.11
N ALA A 255 -12.51 -3.16 -6.41
CA ALA A 255 -13.17 -1.99 -6.96
C ALA A 255 -12.19 -0.89 -7.38
N GLY A 256 -11.17 -0.63 -6.56
CA GLY A 256 -10.13 0.35 -6.88
C GLY A 256 -9.25 -0.07 -8.05
N THR A 257 -8.93 -1.36 -8.17
CA THR A 257 -8.17 -1.90 -9.31
C THR A 257 -8.97 -1.74 -10.60
N LEU A 258 -10.26 -2.12 -10.61
CA LEU A 258 -11.13 -1.96 -11.78
C LEU A 258 -11.32 -0.49 -12.18
N ALA A 259 -11.54 0.41 -11.20
CA ALA A 259 -11.62 1.84 -11.45
C ALA A 259 -10.30 2.40 -12.02
N GLY A 260 -9.16 1.95 -11.50
CA GLY A 260 -7.85 2.36 -12.00
C GLY A 260 -7.55 1.81 -13.40
N ILE A 261 -8.01 0.60 -13.72
CA ILE A 261 -7.95 0.05 -15.08
C ILE A 261 -8.81 0.89 -16.03
N ALA A 262 -10.00 1.32 -15.62
CA ALA A 262 -10.82 2.22 -16.45
C ALA A 262 -10.10 3.56 -16.73
N VAL A 263 -9.44 4.14 -15.73
CA VAL A 263 -8.60 5.34 -15.91
C VAL A 263 -7.43 5.07 -16.85
N LEU A 264 -6.74 3.94 -16.69
CA LEU A 264 -5.64 3.52 -17.55
C LEU A 264 -6.09 3.42 -19.01
N LEU A 265 -7.19 2.71 -19.27
CA LEU A 265 -7.72 2.52 -20.62
C LEU A 265 -8.12 3.86 -21.24
N GLY A 266 -8.77 4.74 -20.47
CA GLY A 266 -9.09 6.10 -20.92
C GLY A 266 -7.84 6.92 -21.29
N LEU A 267 -6.75 6.77 -20.54
CA LEU A 267 -5.47 7.41 -20.86
C LEU A 267 -4.84 6.82 -22.13
N GLN A 268 -4.89 5.50 -22.30
CA GLN A 268 -4.32 4.81 -23.47
C GLN A 268 -5.07 5.15 -24.77
N LEU A 269 -6.37 5.46 -24.71
CA LEU A 269 -7.13 5.95 -25.89
C LEU A 269 -6.60 7.27 -26.46
N LEU A 270 -5.82 8.03 -25.68
CA LEU A 270 -5.22 9.29 -26.14
C LEU A 270 -3.86 9.07 -26.82
N GLU A 271 -3.37 7.83 -26.90
CA GLU A 271 -2.06 7.46 -27.44
C GLU A 271 -0.94 8.39 -26.93
N PRO A 272 -0.79 8.55 -25.61
CA PRO A 272 0.12 9.53 -25.04
C PRO A 272 1.58 9.18 -25.36
N SER A 273 2.39 10.21 -25.60
CA SER A 273 3.84 10.03 -25.72
C SER A 273 4.45 9.54 -24.41
N GLU A 274 5.64 8.94 -24.47
CA GLU A 274 6.36 8.44 -23.29
C GLU A 274 6.55 9.51 -22.20
N LEU A 275 6.81 10.76 -22.62
CA LEU A 275 6.95 11.89 -21.70
C LEU A 275 5.64 12.14 -20.94
N VAL A 276 4.50 12.12 -21.65
CA VAL A 276 3.18 12.29 -21.03
C VAL A 276 2.89 11.15 -20.05
N ILE A 277 3.21 9.91 -20.42
CA ILE A 277 3.10 8.75 -19.52
C ILE A 277 3.94 8.95 -18.25
N GLY A 278 5.19 9.37 -18.40
CA GLY A 278 6.09 9.68 -17.29
C GLY A 278 5.53 10.76 -16.36
N CYS A 279 5.02 11.85 -16.92
CA CYS A 279 4.33 12.91 -16.18
C CYS A 279 3.11 12.36 -15.43
N CYS A 280 2.29 11.51 -16.07
CA CYS A 280 1.16 10.85 -15.41
C CYS A 280 1.60 9.99 -14.22
N ILE A 281 2.66 9.19 -14.35
CA ILE A 281 3.21 8.37 -13.25
C ILE A 281 3.58 9.26 -12.06
N ILE A 282 4.30 10.36 -12.31
CA ILE A 282 4.69 11.32 -11.27
C ILE A 282 3.46 11.94 -10.60
N LEU A 283 2.50 12.41 -11.40
CA LEU A 283 1.30 13.09 -10.90
C LEU A 283 0.38 12.17 -10.11
N LEU A 284 0.29 10.89 -10.48
CA LEU A 284 -0.55 9.90 -9.81
C LEU A 284 0.01 9.47 -8.44
N MET A 285 1.31 9.66 -8.19
CA MET A 285 1.94 9.17 -6.97
C MET A 285 1.47 9.90 -5.71
N PHE A 286 1.31 11.23 -5.81
CA PHE A 286 0.80 12.04 -4.70
C PHE A 286 -0.62 11.61 -4.25
N PRO A 287 -1.65 11.57 -5.12
CA PRO A 287 -2.99 11.18 -4.71
C PRO A 287 -3.05 9.71 -4.27
N THR A 288 -2.25 8.81 -4.84
CA THR A 288 -2.10 7.44 -4.34
C THR A 288 -1.84 7.45 -2.84
N GLU A 289 -0.77 8.10 -2.37
CA GLU A 289 -0.42 8.10 -0.95
C GLU A 289 -1.40 8.94 -0.12
N ALA A 290 -1.88 10.07 -0.63
CA ALA A 290 -2.82 10.95 0.08
C ALA A 290 -4.13 10.24 0.47
N TYR A 291 -4.59 9.31 -0.37
CA TYR A 291 -5.84 8.58 -0.14
C TYR A 291 -5.65 7.21 0.51
N MET A 292 -4.42 6.66 0.59
CA MET A 292 -4.15 5.29 1.06
C MET A 292 -4.81 4.95 2.41
N VAL A 293 -4.80 5.89 3.37
CA VAL A 293 -5.39 5.69 4.70
C VAL A 293 -6.89 6.02 4.73
N ARG A 294 -7.34 7.04 3.99
CA ARG A 294 -8.71 7.57 4.05
C ARG A 294 -9.69 6.79 3.21
N ASN A 295 -9.32 6.52 1.95
CA ASN A 295 -10.14 5.79 1.01
C ASN A 295 -9.24 4.89 0.17
N TYR A 296 -9.01 3.68 0.69
CA TYR A 296 -8.15 2.69 0.05
C TYR A 296 -8.59 2.35 -1.39
N GLY A 297 -9.89 2.32 -1.68
CA GLY A 297 -10.38 2.05 -3.04
C GLY A 297 -10.02 3.16 -4.01
N LEU A 298 -10.22 4.42 -3.61
CA LEU A 298 -9.83 5.59 -4.40
C LEU A 298 -8.30 5.71 -4.55
N ALA A 299 -7.53 5.40 -3.50
CA ALA A 299 -6.07 5.34 -3.61
C ALA A 299 -5.62 4.36 -4.70
N LEU A 300 -6.31 3.22 -4.79
CA LEU A 300 -6.01 2.19 -5.77
C LEU A 300 -6.43 2.53 -7.19
N SER A 301 -7.42 3.40 -7.38
CA SER A 301 -7.73 3.89 -8.72
C SER A 301 -6.62 4.79 -9.29
N PHE A 302 -5.78 5.38 -8.44
CA PHE A 302 -4.55 6.07 -8.88
C PHE A 302 -3.34 5.14 -8.93
N PHE A 303 -3.21 4.25 -7.95
CA PHE A 303 -2.07 3.33 -7.84
C PHE A 303 -2.01 2.34 -9.02
N THR A 304 -3.15 1.79 -9.43
CA THR A 304 -3.20 0.78 -10.48
C THR A 304 -2.69 1.30 -11.83
N PRO A 305 -3.20 2.43 -12.37
CA PRO A 305 -2.63 3.00 -13.60
C PRO A 305 -1.18 3.40 -13.41
N LEU A 306 -0.79 3.98 -12.27
CA LEU A 306 0.61 4.33 -11.98
C LEU A 306 1.55 3.13 -12.11
N ILE A 307 1.21 2.00 -11.48
CA ILE A 307 2.04 0.80 -11.50
C ILE A 307 2.05 0.15 -12.89
N ILE A 308 0.90 0.10 -13.58
CA ILE A 308 0.87 -0.51 -14.92
C ILE A 308 1.68 0.34 -15.89
N LEU A 309 1.53 1.66 -15.90
CA LEU A 309 2.26 2.56 -16.79
C LEU A 309 3.78 2.48 -16.58
N MET A 310 4.26 2.48 -15.33
CA MET A 310 5.70 2.38 -15.07
C MET A 310 6.27 1.01 -15.51
N LEU A 311 5.48 -0.06 -15.41
CA LEU A 311 5.89 -1.39 -15.86
C LEU A 311 5.84 -1.50 -17.39
N GLN A 312 4.90 -0.82 -18.07
CA GLN A 312 4.86 -0.75 -19.54
C GLN A 312 6.04 0.05 -20.10
N LEU A 313 6.44 1.15 -19.45
CA LEU A 313 7.66 1.88 -19.82
C LEU A 313 8.92 1.01 -19.65
N ALA A 314 8.96 0.19 -18.60
CA ALA A 314 10.07 -0.73 -18.36
C ALA A 314 10.03 -1.99 -19.26
N ASN A 315 8.85 -2.35 -19.78
CA ASN A 315 8.65 -3.46 -20.72
C ASN A 315 7.58 -3.15 -21.77
N PRO A 316 7.97 -2.54 -22.91
CA PRO A 316 7.02 -2.14 -23.97
C PRO A 316 6.32 -3.31 -24.66
N VAL A 317 6.80 -4.55 -24.49
CA VAL A 317 6.21 -5.74 -25.13
C VAL A 317 4.89 -6.14 -24.46
N ILE A 318 4.70 -5.79 -23.19
CA ILE A 318 3.53 -6.23 -22.43
C ILE A 318 2.40 -5.19 -22.54
N GLY A 319 1.53 -5.42 -23.53
CA GLY A 319 0.34 -4.61 -23.79
C GLY A 319 -0.84 -4.92 -22.84
N ILE A 320 -2.02 -5.14 -23.41
CA ILE A 320 -3.28 -5.33 -22.67
C ILE A 320 -3.28 -6.57 -21.76
N GLN A 321 -2.45 -7.58 -22.05
CA GLN A 321 -2.34 -8.80 -21.26
C GLN A 321 -1.95 -8.51 -19.80
N MET A 322 -1.02 -7.56 -19.56
CA MET A 322 -0.64 -7.17 -18.19
C MET A 322 -1.82 -6.62 -17.38
N VAL A 323 -2.71 -5.89 -18.06
CA VAL A 323 -3.90 -5.31 -17.45
C VAL A 323 -4.85 -6.42 -16.99
N TRP A 324 -5.02 -7.44 -17.83
CA TRP A 324 -5.84 -8.60 -17.51
C TRP A 324 -5.26 -9.42 -16.36
N ASP A 325 -3.95 -9.68 -16.39
CA ASP A 325 -3.25 -10.42 -15.34
C ASP A 325 -3.27 -9.68 -14.00
N CYS A 326 -3.16 -8.35 -14.02
CA CYS A 326 -3.33 -7.52 -12.84
C CYS A 326 -4.74 -7.67 -12.26
N ALA A 327 -5.79 -7.63 -13.09
CA ALA A 327 -7.17 -7.77 -12.65
C ALA A 327 -7.44 -9.16 -12.07
N MET A 328 -7.09 -10.22 -12.81
CA MET A 328 -7.34 -11.61 -12.43
C MET A 328 -6.47 -12.04 -11.25
N GLY A 329 -5.19 -11.67 -11.24
CA GLY A 329 -4.28 -11.95 -10.13
C GLY A 329 -4.77 -11.30 -8.85
N ASN A 330 -5.16 -10.02 -8.87
CA ASN A 330 -5.72 -9.37 -7.69
C ASN A 330 -7.04 -10.01 -7.24
N LEU A 331 -7.94 -10.36 -8.16
CA LEU A 331 -9.20 -11.01 -7.84
C LEU A 331 -8.97 -12.36 -7.16
N LEU A 332 -8.15 -13.22 -7.77
CA LEU A 332 -7.78 -14.53 -7.25
C LEU A 332 -7.13 -14.40 -5.87
N GLY A 333 -6.11 -13.54 -5.76
CA GLY A 333 -5.39 -13.30 -4.52
C GLY A 333 -6.31 -12.86 -3.40
N VAL A 334 -7.18 -11.87 -3.64
CA VAL A 334 -8.11 -11.35 -2.63
C VAL A 334 -9.10 -12.41 -2.17
N ILE A 335 -9.68 -13.19 -3.10
CA ILE A 335 -10.63 -14.26 -2.76
C ILE A 335 -9.97 -15.31 -1.89
N VAL A 336 -8.83 -15.85 -2.33
CA VAL A 336 -8.08 -16.88 -1.58
C VAL A 336 -7.63 -16.32 -0.23
N GLY A 337 -7.14 -15.08 -0.19
CA GLY A 337 -6.68 -14.44 1.04
C GLY A 337 -7.78 -14.26 2.07
N ILE A 338 -9.00 -13.91 1.66
CA ILE A 338 -10.14 -13.83 2.58
C ILE A 338 -10.54 -15.22 3.10
N ILE A 339 -10.66 -16.20 2.21
CA ILE A 339 -11.14 -17.56 2.55
C ILE A 339 -10.15 -18.25 3.49
N VAL A 340 -8.88 -18.34 3.11
CA VAL A 340 -7.85 -19.05 3.88
C VAL A 340 -7.65 -18.39 5.23
N ALA A 341 -7.63 -17.06 5.29
CA ALA A 341 -7.47 -16.36 6.55
C ALA A 341 -8.68 -16.51 7.48
N ALA A 342 -9.90 -16.65 6.93
CA ALA A 342 -11.09 -16.96 7.71
C ALA A 342 -11.04 -18.39 8.28
N ILE A 343 -10.51 -19.36 7.54
CA ILE A 343 -10.34 -20.75 8.02
C ILE A 343 -9.33 -20.80 9.17
N ILE A 344 -8.20 -20.11 9.04
CA ILE A 344 -7.15 -20.07 10.08
C ILE A 344 -7.68 -19.41 11.37
N GLU A 345 -8.51 -18.37 11.27
CA GLU A 345 -9.03 -17.65 12.44
C GLU A 345 -10.21 -18.34 13.14
N ARG A 346 -10.92 -19.26 12.47
CA ARG A 346 -12.03 -20.02 13.06
C ARG A 346 -11.59 -21.05 14.10
N ARG A 347 -10.29 -21.38 14.21
CA ARG A 347 -9.81 -22.33 15.24
C ARG A 347 -10.00 -21.71 16.64
N PRO A 348 -10.73 -22.38 17.55
CA PRO A 348 -11.15 -21.78 18.82
C PRO A 348 -9.94 -21.37 19.67
N ARG A 349 -10.06 -20.18 20.28
CA ARG A 349 -9.23 -19.80 21.42
C ARG A 349 -9.46 -20.86 22.50
N LEU A 350 -8.47 -21.70 22.79
CA LEU A 350 -8.46 -22.39 24.07
C LEU A 350 -8.46 -21.30 25.14
N GLN A 351 -9.62 -21.08 25.76
CA GLN A 351 -9.76 -20.25 26.94
C GLN A 351 -8.80 -20.81 27.98
N TYR A 352 -7.67 -20.13 28.19
CA TYR A 352 -6.91 -20.33 29.40
C TYR A 352 -7.84 -19.85 30.53
N SER A 353 -8.32 -20.80 31.33
CA SER A 353 -9.14 -20.54 32.51
C SER A 353 -8.55 -19.39 33.29
N SER A 354 -9.29 -18.28 33.38
CA SER A 354 -9.11 -17.30 34.43
C SER A 354 -9.37 -18.00 35.74
N GLY A 355 -8.30 -18.43 36.41
CA GLY A 355 -8.31 -18.70 37.84
C GLY A 355 -8.75 -17.43 38.53
N VAL A 356 -9.99 -17.45 39.01
CA VAL A 356 -10.48 -16.53 40.03
C VAL A 356 -9.59 -16.76 41.25
N VAL A 357 -8.81 -15.75 41.62
CA VAL A 357 -8.18 -15.66 42.93
C VAL A 357 -8.57 -14.32 43.51
N GLY A 358 -9.35 -14.37 44.59
CA GLY A 358 -9.62 -13.26 45.52
C GLY A 358 -10.78 -12.38 45.14
#